data_AF-A0A6G9AKG9-F1
#
_entry.id   AF-A0A6G9AKG9-F1
#
_cell.length_a   1.000
_cell.length_b   1.000
_cell.length_c   1.000
_cell.angle_alpha   90.00
_cell.angle_beta   90.00
_cell.angle_gamma   90.00
#
_symmetry.space_group_name_H-M   'P 1'
#
loop_
_entity.id
_entity.type
_entity.pdbx_description
1 polymer ?
#
loop_
_entity_poly.entity_id
_entity_poly.type
_entity_poly.pdbx_seq_one_letter_code
_entity_poly.pdbx_strand_id
1 'polypeptide(L)'
;MISNANQLLEKLPGASFLTDADKKRLEGEAKAIRGFSYFNLVQLFGDIPLRTQTVQSFDPVAIPRSPQKDVYALIVADLTTAEQQLPETAAQGRVNKWVATAMLAKVYLTMAGNPLNQTSFFKDARDKAIAVINSGKYSLTPDYDNVFHNSAYTSKSIWEILYNGVVSGSDRQTITYPGTGYSPILLPTMAFVNSFPKGDRRNDWGIVMTTKDQAGNTLRPYYNKYVNPEFVSQNLTPTAVAGKVIYTTPIFRLAEMYLIAAEAENELAGPTLGYSYINAIRERARINKSDSTQVPALAGLSKDQFREAVFNERKWELHAEDQAWFDLKRTNNFAKVKQARGDKLSVPIGSYNNTWLIPDFEIQNNNIPQNPTYGK
;
A
#
# COMPACT_ATOMS: atom_id res chain seq x y z
N MET A 1 4.60 -9.13 -15.01
CA MET A 1 5.68 -8.27 -14.49
C MET A 1 6.97 -9.05 -14.26
N ILE A 2 6.99 -10.08 -13.41
CA ILE A 2 8.20 -10.89 -13.13
C ILE A 2 8.87 -11.44 -14.40
N SER A 3 8.11 -12.11 -15.29
CA SER A 3 8.66 -12.65 -16.54
C SER A 3 9.34 -11.57 -17.40
N ASN A 4 8.67 -10.43 -17.61
CA ASN A 4 9.22 -9.32 -18.39
C ASN A 4 10.49 -8.73 -17.74
N ALA A 5 10.52 -8.62 -16.40
CA ALA A 5 11.71 -8.16 -15.69
C ALA A 5 12.87 -9.14 -15.87
N ASN A 6 12.64 -10.45 -15.74
CA ASN A 6 13.66 -11.48 -15.98
C ASN A 6 14.18 -11.40 -17.42
N GLN A 7 13.29 -11.27 -18.40
CA GLN A 7 13.68 -11.15 -19.81
C GLN A 7 14.56 -9.92 -20.05
N LEU A 8 14.19 -8.77 -19.49
CA LEU A 8 15.01 -7.56 -19.60
C LEU A 8 16.39 -7.80 -18.97
N LEU A 9 16.43 -8.29 -17.73
CA LEU A 9 17.67 -8.51 -16.98
C LEU A 9 18.64 -9.48 -17.68
N GLU A 10 18.12 -10.50 -18.35
CA GLU A 10 18.94 -11.45 -19.12
C GLU A 10 19.50 -10.86 -20.40
N LYS A 11 18.74 -10.01 -21.10
CA LYS A 11 19.14 -9.44 -22.40
C LYS A 11 20.01 -8.19 -22.25
N LEU A 12 19.86 -7.46 -21.16
CA LEU A 12 20.51 -6.16 -20.93
C LEU A 12 22.03 -6.16 -21.05
N PRO A 13 22.78 -7.18 -20.54
CA PRO A 13 24.24 -7.20 -20.67
C PRO A 13 24.70 -7.16 -22.14
N GLY A 14 23.98 -7.84 -23.04
CA GLY A 14 24.29 -7.92 -24.48
C GLY A 14 23.82 -6.72 -25.31
N ALA A 15 23.12 -5.75 -24.73
CA ALA A 15 22.59 -4.59 -25.45
C ALA A 15 23.69 -3.53 -25.72
N SER A 16 24.53 -3.74 -26.74
CA SER A 16 25.66 -2.86 -27.08
C SER A 16 25.27 -1.43 -27.51
N PHE A 17 24.01 -1.21 -27.88
CA PHE A 17 23.48 0.10 -28.27
C PHE A 17 23.09 0.99 -27.07
N LEU A 18 23.16 0.48 -25.84
CA LEU A 18 22.85 1.23 -24.62
C LEU A 18 24.14 1.68 -23.92
N THR A 19 24.10 2.87 -23.33
CA THR A 19 25.14 3.35 -22.42
C THR A 19 25.15 2.54 -21.12
N ASP A 20 26.27 2.50 -20.41
CA ASP A 20 26.34 1.83 -19.10
C ASP A 20 25.40 2.48 -18.07
N ALA A 21 25.20 3.79 -18.15
CA ALA A 21 24.25 4.51 -17.31
C ALA A 21 22.80 4.06 -17.60
N ASP A 22 22.42 3.91 -18.87
CA ASP A 22 21.11 3.39 -19.24
C ASP A 22 20.91 1.94 -18.84
N LYS A 23 21.94 1.09 -18.99
CA LYS A 23 21.90 -0.30 -18.50
C LYS A 23 21.67 -0.34 -16.99
N LYS A 24 22.43 0.41 -16.19
CA LYS A 24 22.23 0.47 -14.73
C LYS A 24 20.83 0.98 -14.36
N ARG A 25 20.34 2.01 -15.03
CA ARG A 25 18.98 2.53 -14.80
C ARG A 25 17.91 1.47 -15.13
N LEU A 26 18.01 0.82 -16.29
CA LEU A 26 17.04 -0.21 -16.71
C LEU A 26 17.11 -1.46 -15.83
N GLU A 27 18.30 -1.86 -15.38
CA GLU A 27 18.48 -2.93 -14.40
C GLU A 27 17.79 -2.60 -13.08
N GLY A 28 18.04 -1.40 -12.54
CA GLY A 28 17.40 -0.91 -11.32
C GLY A 28 15.88 -0.83 -11.44
N GLU A 29 15.35 -0.31 -12.55
CA GLU A 29 13.90 -0.25 -12.82
C GLU A 29 13.30 -1.67 -12.86
N ALA A 30 13.91 -2.59 -13.59
CA ALA A 30 13.42 -3.97 -13.71
C ALA A 30 13.48 -4.74 -12.38
N LYS A 31 14.58 -4.61 -11.63
CA LYS A 31 14.72 -5.21 -10.29
C LYS A 31 13.70 -4.63 -9.31
N ALA A 32 13.46 -3.32 -9.32
CA ALA A 32 12.44 -2.73 -8.46
C ALA A 32 11.03 -3.27 -8.74
N ILE A 33 10.65 -3.38 -10.02
CA ILE A 33 9.35 -3.94 -10.41
C ILE A 33 9.27 -5.44 -10.06
N ARG A 34 10.36 -6.20 -10.22
CA ARG A 34 10.41 -7.61 -9.82
C ARG A 34 10.29 -7.79 -8.32
N GLY A 35 11.05 -7.04 -7.53
CA GLY A 35 10.99 -7.01 -6.07
C GLY A 35 9.60 -6.61 -5.57
N PHE A 36 8.99 -5.57 -6.14
CA PHE A 36 7.62 -5.16 -5.83
C PHE A 36 6.60 -6.27 -6.15
N SER A 37 6.73 -6.93 -7.30
CA SER A 37 5.83 -8.03 -7.69
C SER A 37 5.93 -9.20 -6.71
N TYR A 38 7.16 -9.63 -6.38
CA TYR A 38 7.37 -10.70 -5.41
C TYR A 38 6.90 -10.32 -4.01
N PHE A 39 7.08 -9.06 -3.60
CA PHE A 39 6.63 -8.59 -2.29
C PHE A 39 5.10 -8.66 -2.16
N ASN A 40 4.34 -8.36 -3.21
CA ASN A 40 2.90 -8.55 -3.20
C ASN A 40 2.53 -10.05 -3.13
N LEU A 41 3.15 -10.89 -3.97
CA LEU A 41 2.84 -12.32 -4.02
C LEU A 41 3.15 -13.04 -2.69
N VAL A 42 4.32 -12.79 -2.09
CA VAL A 42 4.74 -13.47 -0.85
C VAL A 42 3.84 -13.08 0.33
N GLN A 43 3.40 -11.82 0.37
CA GLN A 43 2.47 -11.37 1.41
C GLN A 43 1.07 -11.99 1.24
N LEU A 44 0.61 -12.20 0.02
CA LEU A 44 -0.69 -12.84 -0.24
C LEU A 44 -0.62 -14.34 -0.01
N PHE A 45 0.35 -15.03 -0.60
CA PHE A 45 0.33 -16.48 -0.76
C PHE A 45 1.29 -17.24 0.16
N GLY A 46 2.17 -16.55 0.89
CA GLY A 46 3.20 -17.20 1.69
C GLY A 46 4.34 -17.72 0.80
N ASP A 47 4.74 -18.98 0.97
CA ASP A 47 5.77 -19.60 0.13
C ASP A 47 5.30 -19.61 -1.34
N ILE A 48 6.16 -19.26 -2.29
CA ILE A 48 5.78 -19.15 -3.71
C ILE A 48 6.92 -19.57 -4.65
N PRO A 49 6.63 -19.98 -5.88
CA PRO A 49 7.66 -20.24 -6.89
C PRO A 49 8.57 -19.02 -7.12
N LEU A 50 9.88 -19.19 -6.93
CA LEU A 50 10.89 -18.14 -7.13
C LEU A 50 11.60 -18.34 -8.47
N ARG A 51 11.26 -17.52 -9.48
CA ARG A 51 11.84 -17.54 -10.83
C ARG A 51 12.64 -16.25 -11.07
N THR A 52 13.94 -16.39 -11.19
CA THR A 52 14.84 -15.26 -11.53
C THR A 52 15.33 -15.30 -12.98
N GLN A 53 14.95 -16.33 -13.73
CA GLN A 53 15.28 -16.54 -15.13
C GLN A 53 14.01 -16.65 -15.98
N THR A 54 14.15 -16.49 -17.29
CA THR A 54 13.08 -16.71 -18.27
C THR A 54 12.87 -18.21 -18.49
N VAL A 55 11.62 -18.55 -18.83
CA VAL A 55 11.25 -19.91 -19.20
C VAL A 55 11.59 -20.09 -20.69
N GLN A 56 12.49 -21.02 -20.99
CA GLN A 56 13.06 -21.23 -22.34
C GLN A 56 12.40 -22.38 -23.11
N SER A 57 11.63 -23.23 -22.46
CA SER A 57 10.91 -24.35 -23.09
C SER A 57 9.60 -24.66 -22.36
N PHE A 58 8.76 -25.48 -22.99
CA PHE A 58 7.50 -25.98 -22.43
C PHE A 58 7.70 -27.23 -21.54
N ASP A 59 8.93 -27.69 -21.34
CA ASP A 59 9.30 -28.92 -20.61
C ASP A 59 9.63 -28.60 -19.13
N PRO A 60 9.26 -29.48 -18.16
CA PRO A 60 8.33 -29.09 -17.11
C PRO A 60 8.68 -27.72 -16.51
N VAL A 61 7.83 -26.73 -16.85
CA VAL A 61 7.95 -25.37 -16.33
C VAL A 61 7.84 -25.38 -14.80
N ALA A 62 7.10 -26.32 -14.22
CA ALA A 62 6.84 -26.46 -12.78
C ALA A 62 8.11 -26.36 -11.92
N ILE A 63 8.08 -25.49 -10.90
CA ILE A 63 9.10 -25.44 -9.85
C ILE A 63 8.41 -25.47 -8.48
N PRO A 64 9.07 -26.02 -7.45
CA PRO A 64 8.54 -25.99 -6.10
C PRO A 64 8.41 -24.55 -5.59
N ARG A 65 7.59 -24.40 -4.55
CA ARG A 65 7.49 -23.15 -3.80
C ARG A 65 8.77 -22.94 -3.00
N SER A 66 9.28 -21.72 -3.01
CA SER A 66 10.39 -21.30 -2.16
C SER A 66 9.86 -20.72 -0.84
N PRO A 67 10.53 -20.98 0.28
CA PRO A 67 10.20 -20.38 1.56
C PRO A 67 10.12 -18.85 1.48
N GLN A 68 9.18 -18.25 2.22
CA GLN A 68 9.03 -16.79 2.29
C GLN A 68 10.36 -16.06 2.53
N LYS A 69 11.20 -16.58 3.42
CA LYS A 69 12.53 -16.01 3.72
C LYS A 69 13.38 -15.82 2.47
N ASP A 70 13.40 -16.78 1.56
CA ASP A 70 14.24 -16.74 0.36
C ASP A 70 13.67 -15.75 -0.67
N VAL A 71 12.34 -15.66 -0.74
CA VAL A 71 11.65 -14.64 -1.56
C VAL A 71 11.97 -13.24 -1.04
N TYR A 72 11.91 -13.01 0.27
CA TYR A 72 12.31 -11.73 0.89
C TYR A 72 13.78 -11.40 0.65
N ALA A 73 14.67 -12.40 0.67
CA ALA A 73 16.09 -12.18 0.34
C ALA A 73 16.27 -11.66 -1.10
N LEU A 74 15.56 -12.22 -2.09
CA LEU A 74 15.56 -11.69 -3.46
C LEU A 74 15.00 -10.27 -3.52
N ILE A 75 13.87 -10.01 -2.87
CA ILE A 75 13.22 -8.69 -2.84
C ILE A 75 14.20 -7.63 -2.32
N VAL A 76 14.87 -7.90 -1.20
CA VAL A 76 15.84 -6.98 -0.60
C VAL A 76 17.04 -6.75 -1.52
N ALA A 77 17.58 -7.81 -2.13
CA ALA A 77 18.71 -7.69 -3.06
C ALA A 77 18.36 -6.85 -4.30
N ASP A 78 17.18 -7.09 -4.88
CA ASP A 78 16.68 -6.36 -6.05
C ASP A 78 16.45 -4.88 -5.72
N LEU A 79 15.74 -4.58 -4.62
CA LEU A 79 15.44 -3.21 -4.24
C LEU A 79 16.67 -2.44 -3.76
N THR A 80 17.64 -3.11 -3.13
CA THR A 80 18.92 -2.50 -2.76
C THR A 80 19.74 -2.13 -4.00
N THR A 81 19.77 -3.01 -5.01
CA THR A 81 20.38 -2.68 -6.30
C THR A 81 19.69 -1.47 -6.94
N ALA A 82 18.35 -1.46 -6.96
CA ALA A 82 17.58 -0.37 -7.53
C ALA A 82 17.84 0.97 -6.81
N GLU A 83 17.86 0.98 -5.48
CA GLU A 83 18.20 2.19 -4.70
C GLU A 83 19.59 2.74 -5.04
N GLN A 84 20.57 1.86 -5.25
CA GLN A 84 21.95 2.25 -5.56
C GLN A 84 22.15 2.73 -6.99
N GLN A 85 21.45 2.13 -7.96
CA GLN A 85 21.65 2.38 -9.39
C GLN A 85 20.72 3.47 -9.96
N LEU A 86 19.54 3.69 -9.36
CA LEU A 86 18.57 4.63 -9.90
C LEU A 86 18.92 6.09 -9.55
N PRO A 87 18.61 7.03 -10.46
CA PRO A 87 18.74 8.45 -10.17
C PRO A 87 17.70 8.90 -9.13
N GLU A 88 17.94 10.05 -8.49
CA GLU A 88 16.97 10.66 -7.58
C GLU A 88 15.71 11.16 -8.30
N THR A 89 15.81 11.48 -9.58
CA THR A 89 14.72 11.99 -10.42
C THR A 89 14.55 11.11 -11.63
N ALA A 90 13.31 10.82 -12.00
CA ALA A 90 12.97 10.06 -13.20
C ALA A 90 11.74 10.69 -13.87
N ALA A 91 11.45 10.23 -15.09
CA ALA A 91 10.18 10.59 -15.75
C ALA A 91 8.99 10.15 -14.87
N GLN A 92 7.90 10.91 -14.95
CA GLN A 92 6.69 10.64 -14.16
C GLN A 92 6.22 9.18 -14.29
N GLY A 93 5.86 8.58 -13.16
CA GLY A 93 5.44 7.17 -13.06
C GLY A 93 6.58 6.14 -13.03
N ARG A 94 7.82 6.51 -13.36
CA ARG A 94 8.96 5.60 -13.26
C ARG A 94 9.46 5.47 -11.83
N VAL A 95 10.04 4.31 -11.53
CA VAL A 95 10.76 4.08 -10.28
C VAL A 95 12.04 4.92 -10.30
N ASN A 96 12.25 5.72 -9.27
CA ASN A 96 13.51 6.40 -8.99
C ASN A 96 14.12 5.82 -7.69
N LYS A 97 15.29 6.33 -7.28
CA LYS A 97 15.94 5.93 -6.02
C LYS A 97 14.99 5.96 -4.82
N TRP A 98 14.24 7.05 -4.65
CA TRP A 98 13.39 7.25 -3.48
C TRP A 98 12.16 6.35 -3.47
N VAL A 99 11.65 5.95 -4.64
CA VAL A 99 10.64 4.90 -4.75
C VAL A 99 11.20 3.57 -4.24
N ALA A 100 12.41 3.19 -4.67
CA ALA A 100 13.06 1.97 -4.18
C ALA A 100 13.36 2.05 -2.66
N THR A 101 13.80 3.18 -2.14
CA THR A 101 14.00 3.41 -0.71
C THR A 101 12.70 3.29 0.08
N ALA A 102 11.59 3.85 -0.42
CA ALA A 102 10.27 3.72 0.23
C ALA A 102 9.75 2.26 0.21
N MET A 103 9.97 1.54 -0.88
CA MET A 103 9.69 0.10 -0.96
C MET A 103 10.50 -0.68 0.08
N LEU A 104 11.81 -0.40 0.20
CA LEU A 104 12.67 -1.03 1.22
C LEU A 104 12.17 -0.76 2.63
N ALA A 105 11.78 0.48 2.95
CA ALA A 105 11.23 0.83 4.27
C ALA A 105 10.05 -0.06 4.65
N LYS A 106 9.12 -0.27 3.72
CA LYS A 106 7.95 -1.13 3.90
C LYS A 106 8.30 -2.61 3.98
N VAL A 107 9.20 -3.09 3.11
CA VAL A 107 9.68 -4.48 3.11
C VAL A 107 10.32 -4.81 4.46
N TYR A 108 11.23 -3.96 4.95
CA TYR A 108 11.88 -4.15 6.24
C TYR A 108 10.89 -4.10 7.41
N LEU A 109 9.91 -3.18 7.38
CA LEU A 109 8.86 -3.17 8.42
C LEU A 109 8.05 -4.46 8.43
N THR A 110 7.73 -5.01 7.25
CA THR A 110 7.03 -6.30 7.15
C THR A 110 7.89 -7.46 7.63
N MET A 111 9.19 -7.50 7.27
CA MET A 111 10.12 -8.54 7.72
C MET A 111 10.34 -8.53 9.24
N ALA A 112 10.25 -7.35 9.88
CA ALA A 112 10.34 -7.23 11.33
C ALA A 112 9.16 -7.89 12.06
N GLY A 113 7.99 -7.95 11.41
CA GLY A 113 6.79 -8.60 11.91
C GLY A 113 6.56 -10.02 11.37
N ASN A 114 5.35 -10.54 11.57
CA ASN A 114 4.93 -11.85 11.10
C ASN A 114 4.91 -11.93 9.55
N PRO A 115 5.42 -13.02 8.93
CA PRO A 115 5.83 -14.26 9.57
C PRO A 115 7.32 -14.42 9.86
N LEU A 116 8.18 -13.50 9.41
CA LEU A 116 9.63 -13.66 9.61
C LEU A 116 10.07 -13.31 11.05
N ASN A 117 9.39 -12.37 11.69
CA ASN A 117 9.64 -11.90 13.07
C ASN A 117 11.09 -11.46 13.29
N GLN A 118 11.72 -10.86 12.27
CA GLN A 118 13.13 -10.45 12.30
C GLN A 118 13.26 -9.02 12.81
N THR A 119 13.04 -8.82 14.10
CA THR A 119 12.90 -7.49 14.74
C THR A 119 14.10 -6.54 14.52
N SER A 120 15.28 -7.06 14.18
CA SER A 120 16.44 -6.24 13.79
C SER A 120 16.12 -5.31 12.60
N PHE A 121 15.21 -5.70 11.70
CA PHE A 121 14.82 -4.90 10.53
C PHE A 121 13.99 -3.65 10.88
N PHE A 122 13.53 -3.46 12.13
CA PHE A 122 12.96 -2.16 12.53
C PHE A 122 13.96 -1.03 12.32
N LYS A 123 15.26 -1.27 12.55
CA LYS A 123 16.30 -0.26 12.30
C LYS A 123 16.36 0.12 10.82
N ASP A 124 16.41 -0.86 9.92
CA ASP A 124 16.49 -0.60 8.49
C ASP A 124 15.20 0.05 7.96
N ALA A 125 14.03 -0.38 8.46
CA ALA A 125 12.74 0.24 8.13
C ALA A 125 12.71 1.73 8.50
N ARG A 126 13.14 2.06 9.73
CA ARG A 126 13.27 3.44 10.20
C ARG A 126 14.23 4.23 9.34
N ASP A 127 15.44 3.73 9.13
CA ASP A 127 16.50 4.47 8.45
C ASP A 127 16.11 4.79 7.00
N LYS A 128 15.45 3.85 6.31
CA LYS A 128 14.91 4.06 4.96
C LYS A 128 13.74 5.04 4.95
N ALA A 129 12.81 4.93 5.89
CA ALA A 129 11.70 5.88 5.99
C ALA A 129 12.19 7.31 6.24
N ILE A 130 13.12 7.49 7.20
CA ILE A 130 13.74 8.79 7.50
C ILE A 130 14.50 9.34 6.30
N ALA A 131 15.21 8.49 5.55
CA ALA A 131 15.91 8.93 4.34
C ALA A 131 14.94 9.52 3.30
N VAL A 132 13.77 8.90 3.09
CA VAL A 132 12.74 9.45 2.19
C VAL A 132 12.16 10.77 2.73
N ILE A 133 11.88 10.83 4.04
CA ILE A 133 11.38 12.04 4.71
C ILE A 133 12.35 13.22 4.53
N ASN A 134 13.64 12.98 4.77
CA ASN A 134 14.67 14.01 4.74
C ASN A 134 15.19 14.31 3.32
N SER A 135 14.74 13.57 2.30
CA SER A 135 15.15 13.79 0.90
C SER A 135 14.73 15.15 0.35
N GLY A 136 13.69 15.78 0.93
CA GLY A 136 13.09 17.02 0.44
C GLY A 136 12.38 16.90 -0.92
N LYS A 137 12.27 15.70 -1.49
CA LYS A 137 11.63 15.48 -2.80
C LYS A 137 10.11 15.38 -2.72
N TYR A 138 9.60 15.05 -1.54
CA TYR A 138 8.18 14.85 -1.29
C TYR A 138 7.73 15.71 -0.11
N SER A 139 6.44 16.04 -0.06
CA SER A 139 5.87 16.86 1.00
C SER A 139 4.57 16.28 1.53
N LEU A 140 4.32 16.46 2.82
CA LEU A 140 2.98 16.30 3.36
C LEU A 140 2.16 17.49 2.85
N THR A 141 1.08 17.22 2.12
CA THR A 141 0.12 18.26 1.75
C THR A 141 -0.46 18.92 2.99
N PRO A 142 -0.77 20.24 2.94
CA PRO A 142 -1.39 20.95 4.05
C PRO A 142 -2.69 20.29 4.53
N ASP A 143 -3.47 19.76 3.58
CA ASP A 143 -4.71 19.03 3.86
C ASP A 143 -4.66 17.62 3.28
N TYR A 144 -5.43 16.73 3.91
CA TYR A 144 -5.48 15.30 3.61
C TYR A 144 -5.99 15.00 2.19
N ASP A 145 -7.07 15.68 1.81
CA ASP A 145 -7.79 15.53 0.55
C ASP A 145 -6.96 15.97 -0.66
N ASN A 146 -5.99 16.87 -0.47
CA ASN A 146 -5.16 17.39 -1.56
C ASN A 146 -4.28 16.35 -2.27
N VAL A 147 -4.13 15.14 -1.70
CA VAL A 147 -3.42 14.01 -2.34
C VAL A 147 -4.32 13.30 -3.36
N PHE A 148 -5.63 13.41 -3.20
CA PHE A 148 -6.62 12.66 -3.96
C PHE A 148 -7.37 13.61 -4.90
N HIS A 149 -7.88 13.05 -6.00
CA HIS A 149 -8.60 13.76 -7.06
C HIS A 149 -7.73 14.75 -7.86
N ASN A 150 -7.91 14.75 -9.19
CA ASN A 150 -7.50 15.82 -10.12
C ASN A 150 -6.02 16.26 -10.10
N SER A 151 -5.10 15.44 -9.60
CA SER A 151 -3.66 15.66 -9.77
C SER A 151 -2.93 14.35 -9.98
N ALA A 152 -1.89 14.36 -10.81
CA ALA A 152 -1.06 13.19 -11.09
C ALA A 152 0.41 13.54 -10.96
N TYR A 153 1.19 12.61 -10.40
CA TYR A 153 2.65 12.67 -10.34
C TYR A 153 3.17 13.97 -9.73
N THR A 154 2.53 14.39 -8.64
CA THR A 154 2.95 15.55 -7.86
C THR A 154 3.91 15.13 -6.75
N SER A 155 4.57 16.09 -6.09
CA SER A 155 5.42 15.82 -4.91
C SER A 155 4.64 15.31 -3.68
N LYS A 156 3.33 15.13 -3.81
CA LYS A 156 2.41 14.67 -2.75
C LYS A 156 2.43 13.13 -2.59
N SER A 157 2.92 12.43 -3.60
CA SER A 157 2.99 10.97 -3.69
C SER A 157 4.41 10.53 -4.08
N ILE A 158 4.85 9.39 -3.57
CA ILE A 158 6.17 8.82 -3.89
C ILE A 158 6.10 8.05 -5.21
N TRP A 159 5.08 7.22 -5.36
CA TRP A 159 4.84 6.44 -6.57
C TRP A 159 3.34 6.18 -6.75
N GLU A 160 2.86 6.21 -7.99
CA GLU A 160 1.43 6.14 -8.32
C GLU A 160 1.18 5.34 -9.59
N ILE A 161 -0.01 4.76 -9.70
CA ILE A 161 -0.55 4.23 -10.96
C ILE A 161 -1.49 5.29 -11.55
N LEU A 162 -1.26 5.65 -12.81
CA LEU A 162 -2.11 6.58 -13.56
C LEU A 162 -3.22 5.84 -14.28
N TYR A 163 -4.45 6.33 -14.12
CA TYR A 163 -5.61 5.95 -14.90
C TYR A 163 -6.08 7.16 -15.71
N ASN A 164 -6.24 6.97 -17.01
CA ASN A 164 -6.83 7.95 -17.90
C ASN A 164 -7.92 7.27 -18.72
N GLY A 165 -9.05 7.92 -18.94
CA GLY A 165 -10.20 7.28 -19.58
C GLY A 165 -10.02 6.91 -21.06
N VAL A 166 -8.90 7.32 -21.67
CA VAL A 166 -8.56 6.97 -23.06
C VAL A 166 -7.82 5.63 -23.12
N VAL A 167 -7.08 5.26 -22.07
CA VAL A 167 -6.19 4.08 -22.04
C VAL A 167 -6.64 3.05 -21.02
N SER A 168 -7.07 3.46 -19.81
CA SER A 168 -7.47 2.55 -18.74
C SER A 168 -8.31 3.25 -17.65
N GLY A 169 -9.49 2.71 -17.37
CA GLY A 169 -10.33 3.15 -16.25
C GLY A 169 -9.79 2.68 -14.90
N SER A 170 -10.15 3.38 -13.82
CA SER A 170 -9.76 2.99 -12.46
C SER A 170 -10.75 1.98 -11.88
N ASP A 171 -10.32 0.73 -11.69
CA ASP A 171 -11.13 -0.28 -11.00
C ASP A 171 -11.49 0.16 -9.58
N ARG A 172 -10.59 0.92 -8.92
CA ARG A 172 -10.83 1.50 -7.59
C ARG A 172 -12.00 2.46 -7.60
N GLN A 173 -12.08 3.33 -8.61
CA GLN A 173 -13.24 4.18 -8.82
C GLN A 173 -14.50 3.32 -8.99
N THR A 174 -14.47 2.34 -9.89
CA THR A 174 -15.63 1.47 -10.16
C THR A 174 -16.20 0.80 -8.91
N ILE A 175 -15.34 0.21 -8.06
CA ILE A 175 -15.79 -0.54 -6.87
C ILE A 175 -16.17 0.35 -5.68
N THR A 176 -15.91 1.66 -5.76
CA THR A 176 -16.30 2.66 -4.74
C THR A 176 -17.39 3.61 -5.23
N TYR A 177 -17.74 3.61 -6.52
CA TYR A 177 -18.67 4.57 -7.10
C TYR A 177 -20.13 4.32 -6.68
N PRO A 178 -20.85 5.35 -6.18
CA PRO A 178 -22.21 5.20 -5.67
C PRO A 178 -23.34 5.52 -6.67
N GLY A 179 -23.02 5.97 -7.89
CA GLY A 179 -23.99 6.53 -8.84
C GLY A 179 -24.62 5.54 -9.83
N THR A 180 -25.38 6.07 -10.79
CA THR A 180 -26.21 5.32 -11.77
C THR A 180 -25.45 4.15 -12.43
N GLY A 181 -25.97 2.93 -12.26
CA GLY A 181 -25.41 1.70 -12.84
C GLY A 181 -24.27 1.06 -12.05
N TYR A 182 -23.88 1.65 -10.91
CA TYR A 182 -22.80 1.18 -10.05
C TYR A 182 -23.26 1.06 -8.60
N SER A 183 -22.60 0.19 -7.85
CA SER A 183 -22.84 0.06 -6.42
C SER A 183 -21.51 -0.14 -5.69
N PRO A 184 -21.18 0.65 -4.66
CA PRO A 184 -19.93 0.47 -3.93
C PRO A 184 -19.93 -0.90 -3.26
N ILE A 185 -18.84 -1.65 -3.44
CA ILE A 185 -18.62 -2.93 -2.76
C ILE A 185 -17.61 -2.81 -1.63
N LEU A 186 -16.78 -1.77 -1.65
CA LEU A 186 -15.93 -1.38 -0.53
C LEU A 186 -16.69 -0.40 0.37
N LEU A 187 -17.24 -0.92 1.47
CA LEU A 187 -18.04 -0.13 2.40
C LEU A 187 -17.30 0.11 3.73
N PRO A 188 -17.42 1.32 4.31
CA PRO A 188 -16.98 1.57 5.68
C PRO A 188 -17.92 0.87 6.67
N THR A 189 -17.35 0.30 7.73
CA THR A 189 -18.15 -0.18 8.86
C THR A 189 -18.40 0.97 9.83
N MET A 190 -19.55 0.96 10.52
CA MET A 190 -19.84 2.01 11.51
C MET A 190 -18.82 2.02 12.65
N ALA A 191 -18.30 0.84 13.04
CA ALA A 191 -17.23 0.76 14.02
C ALA A 191 -15.95 1.48 13.55
N PHE A 192 -15.63 1.43 12.25
CA PHE A 192 -14.50 2.17 11.70
C PHE A 192 -14.78 3.67 11.66
N VAL A 193 -15.95 4.10 11.17
CA VAL A 193 -16.36 5.51 11.10
C VAL A 193 -16.35 6.16 12.49
N ASN A 194 -16.86 5.45 13.50
CA ASN A 194 -16.90 5.94 14.89
C ASN A 194 -15.55 5.87 15.60
N SER A 195 -14.53 5.25 15.00
CA SER A 195 -13.21 5.15 15.64
C SER A 195 -12.36 6.41 15.48
N PHE A 196 -12.70 7.30 14.55
CA PHE A 196 -11.92 8.50 14.30
C PHE A 196 -12.04 9.51 15.44
N PRO A 197 -10.98 10.27 15.74
CA PRO A 197 -11.06 11.37 16.70
C PRO A 197 -11.98 12.50 16.20
N LYS A 198 -12.44 13.33 17.13
CA LYS A 198 -13.23 14.53 16.80
C LYS A 198 -12.43 15.47 15.88
N GLY A 199 -13.10 16.02 14.87
CA GLY A 199 -12.53 17.01 13.95
C GLY A 199 -11.53 16.43 12.95
N ASP A 200 -11.61 15.13 12.67
CA ASP A 200 -10.73 14.44 11.73
C ASP A 200 -11.23 14.57 10.28
N ARG A 201 -10.47 15.29 9.45
CA ARG A 201 -10.75 15.52 8.02
C ARG A 201 -10.81 14.23 7.23
N ARG A 202 -10.14 13.16 7.69
CA ARG A 202 -10.10 11.87 6.99
C ARG A 202 -11.42 11.12 7.12
N ASN A 203 -12.14 11.35 8.20
CA ASN A 203 -13.51 10.85 8.36
C ASN A 203 -14.49 11.77 7.62
N ASP A 204 -14.43 13.08 7.90
CA ASP A 204 -15.33 14.10 7.36
C ASP A 204 -15.36 14.13 5.82
N TRP A 205 -14.19 14.09 5.19
CA TRP A 205 -14.08 14.10 3.74
C TRP A 205 -13.89 12.71 3.14
N GLY A 206 -13.11 11.84 3.79
CA GLY A 206 -12.70 10.55 3.21
C GLY A 206 -13.81 9.50 3.17
N ILE A 207 -14.86 9.67 3.98
CA ILE A 207 -15.98 8.73 4.07
C ILE A 207 -17.29 9.49 3.92
N VAL A 208 -18.05 9.16 2.88
CA VAL A 208 -19.38 9.73 2.65
C VAL A 208 -20.42 8.72 3.12
N MET A 209 -21.10 9.02 4.23
CA MET A 209 -22.11 8.13 4.82
C MET A 209 -23.51 8.33 4.24
N THR A 210 -23.84 9.55 3.84
CA THR A 210 -25.15 9.90 3.28
C THR A 210 -24.96 10.91 2.15
N THR A 211 -25.25 10.51 0.92
CA THR A 211 -25.37 11.42 -0.22
C THR A 211 -26.64 11.10 -1.00
N LYS A 212 -27.14 12.06 -1.76
CA LYS A 212 -28.27 11.86 -2.67
C LYS A 212 -27.86 12.07 -4.12
N ASP A 213 -28.53 11.37 -5.03
CA ASP A 213 -28.43 11.66 -6.48
C ASP A 213 -29.35 12.84 -6.87
N GLN A 214 -29.36 13.21 -8.17
CA GLN A 214 -30.23 14.27 -8.68
C GLN A 214 -31.73 13.97 -8.54
N ALA A 215 -32.10 12.70 -8.50
CA ALA A 215 -33.48 12.26 -8.30
C ALA A 215 -33.89 12.26 -6.81
N GLY A 216 -32.96 12.58 -5.90
CA GLY A 216 -33.19 12.63 -4.46
C GLY A 216 -33.07 11.28 -3.74
N ASN A 217 -32.63 10.22 -4.44
CA ASN A 217 -32.44 8.90 -3.85
C ASN A 217 -31.19 8.90 -2.96
N THR A 218 -31.30 8.30 -1.77
CA THR A 218 -30.13 8.09 -0.91
C THR A 218 -29.22 7.02 -1.49
N LEU A 219 -27.96 7.36 -1.73
CA LEU A 219 -26.94 6.44 -2.21
C LEU A 219 -26.24 5.74 -1.06
N ARG A 220 -25.63 4.58 -1.36
CA ARG A 220 -24.87 3.78 -0.38
C ARG A 220 -23.62 4.54 0.09
N PRO A 221 -23.16 4.31 1.33
CA PRO A 221 -21.89 4.86 1.80
C PRO A 221 -20.70 4.45 0.91
N TYR A 222 -19.70 5.31 0.79
CA TYR A 222 -18.51 5.02 0.00
C TYR A 222 -17.26 5.76 0.51
N TYR A 223 -16.09 5.28 0.08
CA TYR A 223 -14.82 5.96 0.30
C TYR A 223 -14.59 7.01 -0.79
N ASN A 224 -14.38 8.25 -0.37
CA ASN A 224 -14.32 9.40 -1.27
C ASN A 224 -13.03 9.45 -2.10
N LYS A 225 -11.94 8.83 -1.65
CA LYS A 225 -10.58 8.93 -2.27
C LYS A 225 -10.51 8.72 -3.79
N TYR A 226 -11.39 7.89 -4.34
CA TYR A 226 -11.38 7.52 -5.76
C TYR A 226 -12.64 7.96 -6.50
N VAL A 227 -13.50 8.75 -5.87
CA VAL A 227 -14.78 9.19 -6.40
C VAL A 227 -14.85 10.71 -6.28
N ASN A 228 -15.12 11.42 -7.37
CA ASN A 228 -15.42 12.85 -7.26
C ASN A 228 -16.93 13.03 -6.95
N PRO A 229 -17.32 13.57 -5.77
CA PRO A 229 -18.72 13.78 -5.40
C PRO A 229 -19.49 14.69 -6.36
N GLU A 230 -18.80 15.62 -7.04
CA GLU A 230 -19.44 16.49 -8.02
C GLU A 230 -20.05 15.68 -9.16
N PHE A 231 -19.32 14.67 -9.66
CA PHE A 231 -19.82 13.80 -10.72
C PHE A 231 -20.96 12.89 -10.27
N VAL A 232 -20.93 12.46 -9.02
CA VAL A 232 -22.04 11.73 -8.40
C VAL A 232 -23.28 12.62 -8.36
N SER A 233 -23.14 13.88 -7.93
CA SER A 233 -24.24 14.85 -7.86
C SER A 233 -24.78 15.27 -9.23
N GLN A 234 -23.98 15.14 -10.28
CA GLN A 234 -24.38 15.36 -11.67
C GLN A 234 -24.94 14.10 -12.35
N ASN A 235 -25.05 13.00 -11.60
CA ASN A 235 -25.47 11.68 -12.07
C ASN A 235 -24.63 11.13 -13.26
N LEU A 236 -23.34 11.48 -13.28
CA LEU A 236 -22.41 10.98 -14.29
C LEU A 236 -21.93 9.57 -13.91
N THR A 237 -21.72 8.71 -14.90
CA THR A 237 -21.10 7.39 -14.69
C THR A 237 -19.56 7.50 -14.72
N PRO A 238 -18.82 6.55 -14.11
CA PRO A 238 -17.37 6.44 -14.26
C PRO A 238 -16.92 6.50 -15.73
N THR A 239 -17.63 5.84 -16.64
CA THR A 239 -17.35 5.88 -18.08
C THR A 239 -17.58 7.28 -18.67
N ALA A 240 -18.64 8.00 -18.27
CA ALA A 240 -18.93 9.35 -18.76
C ALA A 240 -17.93 10.42 -18.28
N VAL A 241 -17.16 10.11 -17.23
CA VAL A 241 -16.08 10.96 -16.70
C VAL A 241 -14.70 10.40 -17.02
N ALA A 242 -14.62 9.26 -17.69
CA ALA A 242 -13.38 8.68 -18.18
C ALA A 242 -12.74 9.69 -19.15
N GLY A 243 -11.61 10.27 -18.76
CA GLY A 243 -10.89 11.28 -19.54
C GLY A 243 -11.22 12.73 -19.18
N LYS A 244 -12.25 12.98 -18.35
CA LYS A 244 -12.50 14.28 -17.72
C LYS A 244 -11.67 14.47 -16.45
N VAL A 245 -11.27 13.38 -15.81
CA VAL A 245 -10.41 13.37 -14.62
C VAL A 245 -9.28 12.40 -14.80
N ILE A 246 -8.10 12.85 -14.36
CA ILE A 246 -6.94 12.01 -14.16
C ILE A 246 -7.04 11.46 -12.73
N TYR A 247 -7.22 10.15 -12.61
CA TYR A 247 -7.15 9.47 -11.33
C TYR A 247 -5.77 8.84 -11.20
N THR A 248 -5.04 9.20 -10.15
CA THR A 248 -3.91 8.40 -9.68
C THR A 248 -4.31 7.61 -8.46
N THR A 249 -3.80 6.39 -8.38
CA THR A 249 -3.84 5.61 -7.14
C THR A 249 -2.43 5.64 -6.55
N PRO A 250 -2.22 6.29 -5.40
CA PRO A 250 -0.92 6.28 -4.75
C PRO A 250 -0.59 4.87 -4.27
N ILE A 251 0.60 4.39 -4.62
CA ILE A 251 1.17 3.13 -4.14
C ILE A 251 2.02 3.37 -2.89
N PHE A 252 2.77 4.47 -2.89
CA PHE A 252 3.52 4.96 -1.74
C PHE A 252 3.33 6.47 -1.61
N ARG A 253 3.19 6.96 -0.39
CA ARG A 253 3.11 8.39 -0.09
C ARG A 253 3.84 8.72 1.20
N LEU A 254 4.23 9.99 1.34
CA LEU A 254 5.11 10.41 2.42
C LEU A 254 4.53 10.12 3.82
N ALA A 255 3.21 10.22 3.97
CA ALA A 255 2.55 9.91 5.24
C ALA A 255 2.81 8.48 5.72
N GLU A 256 2.89 7.51 4.80
CA GLU A 256 3.21 6.13 5.15
C GLU A 256 4.64 6.06 5.73
N MET A 257 5.60 6.79 5.15
CA MET A 257 6.98 6.84 5.68
C MET A 257 7.04 7.42 7.08
N TYR A 258 6.27 8.48 7.37
CA TYR A 258 6.15 9.01 8.73
C TYR A 258 5.63 7.95 9.71
N LEU A 259 4.61 7.19 9.31
CA LEU A 259 4.03 6.15 10.17
C LEU A 259 4.95 4.92 10.30
N ILE A 260 5.73 4.56 9.27
CA ILE A 260 6.77 3.54 9.36
C ILE A 260 7.86 3.98 10.35
N ALA A 261 8.33 5.24 10.25
CA ALA A 261 9.32 5.79 11.17
C ALA A 261 8.80 5.81 12.62
N ALA A 262 7.56 6.28 12.84
CA ALA A 262 6.93 6.27 14.15
C ALA A 262 6.87 4.85 14.76
N GLU A 263 6.43 3.87 13.97
CA GLU A 263 6.32 2.49 14.42
C GLU A 263 7.69 1.91 14.78
N ALA A 264 8.67 2.07 13.88
CA ALA A 264 9.99 1.50 14.07
C ALA A 264 10.75 2.15 15.25
N GLU A 265 10.64 3.46 15.46
CA GLU A 265 11.22 4.13 16.63
C GLU A 265 10.64 3.57 17.94
N ASN A 266 9.32 3.36 17.98
CA ASN A 266 8.67 2.76 19.14
C ASN A 266 9.21 1.36 19.44
N GLU A 267 9.39 0.54 18.42
CA GLU A 267 9.91 -0.81 18.58
C GLU A 267 11.38 -0.87 19.01
N LEU A 268 12.20 0.07 18.57
CA LEU A 268 13.62 0.14 18.91
C LEU A 268 13.87 0.71 20.31
N ALA A 269 13.24 1.84 20.64
CA ALA A 269 13.60 2.63 21.81
C ALA A 269 12.40 3.22 22.59
N GLY A 270 11.18 2.97 22.12
CA GLY A 270 9.96 3.56 22.69
C GLY A 270 9.56 4.87 22.00
N PRO A 271 8.50 5.53 22.49
CA PRO A 271 7.71 6.45 21.67
C PRO A 271 8.30 7.85 21.52
N THR A 272 9.32 8.22 22.30
CA THR A 272 9.85 9.59 22.38
C THR A 272 10.17 10.18 21.02
N LEU A 273 10.91 9.46 20.16
CA LEU A 273 11.22 9.91 18.80
C LEU A 273 10.03 9.72 17.83
N GLY A 274 9.16 8.76 18.10
CA GLY A 274 7.98 8.48 17.30
C GLY A 274 6.94 9.60 17.31
N TYR A 275 6.87 10.40 18.39
CA TYR A 275 5.88 11.47 18.52
C TYR A 275 5.95 12.52 17.41
N SER A 276 7.15 12.93 17.00
CA SER A 276 7.32 13.93 15.93
C SER A 276 6.69 13.46 14.62
N TYR A 277 6.87 12.18 14.29
CA TYR A 277 6.34 11.59 13.07
C TYR A 277 4.82 11.42 13.10
N ILE A 278 4.26 10.82 14.16
CA ILE A 278 2.81 10.60 14.24
C ILE A 278 2.05 11.92 14.40
N ASN A 279 2.57 12.88 15.18
CA ASN A 279 1.88 14.14 15.43
C ASN A 279 1.85 15.04 14.18
N ALA A 280 2.84 14.95 13.29
CA ALA A 280 2.78 15.61 11.99
C ALA A 280 1.57 15.15 11.15
N ILE A 281 1.24 13.85 11.19
CA ILE A 281 0.06 13.29 10.50
C ILE A 281 -1.23 13.74 11.19
N ARG A 282 -1.26 13.72 12.53
CA ARG A 282 -2.42 14.10 13.33
C ARG A 282 -2.79 15.57 13.18
N GLU A 283 -1.81 16.46 13.22
CA GLU A 283 -2.00 17.90 12.98
C GLU A 283 -2.54 18.16 11.57
N ARG A 284 -1.97 17.50 10.57
CA ARG A 284 -2.43 17.59 9.18
C ARG A 284 -3.87 17.06 9.00
N ALA A 285 -4.32 16.14 9.84
CA ALA A 285 -5.67 15.57 9.77
C ALA A 285 -6.77 16.47 10.38
N ARG A 286 -6.44 17.58 11.05
CA ARG A 286 -7.45 18.50 11.61
C ARG A 286 -8.28 19.16 10.51
N ILE A 287 -9.58 19.32 10.73
CA ILE A 287 -10.43 20.18 9.90
C ILE A 287 -10.06 21.65 10.14
N ASN A 288 -10.04 22.08 11.41
CA ASN A 288 -9.54 23.40 11.79
C ASN A 288 -8.09 23.27 12.31
N LYS A 289 -7.11 23.70 11.52
CA LYS A 289 -5.69 23.58 11.87
C LYS A 289 -5.32 24.31 13.17
N SER A 290 -6.03 25.40 13.47
CA SER A 290 -5.81 26.23 14.66
C SER A 290 -6.47 25.66 15.93
N ASP A 291 -7.34 24.66 15.82
CA ASP A 291 -8.01 24.03 16.96
C ASP A 291 -7.27 22.75 17.37
N SER A 292 -6.36 22.87 18.33
CA SER A 292 -5.57 21.72 18.83
C SER A 292 -6.38 20.68 19.59
N THR A 293 -7.66 20.93 19.89
CA THR A 293 -8.56 19.95 20.49
C THR A 293 -9.08 18.94 19.46
N GLN A 294 -9.02 19.28 18.17
CA GLN A 294 -9.25 18.34 17.08
C GLN A 294 -8.01 17.49 16.86
N VAL A 295 -8.20 16.18 16.72
CA VAL A 295 -7.11 15.20 16.50
C VAL A 295 -5.89 15.52 17.38
N PRO A 296 -6.03 15.49 18.72
CA PRO A 296 -5.03 16.04 19.63
C PRO A 296 -3.69 15.33 19.49
N ALA A 297 -2.59 16.07 19.66
CA ALA A 297 -1.25 15.49 19.64
C ALA A 297 -1.08 14.47 20.77
N LEU A 298 -0.31 13.41 20.51
CA LEU A 298 -0.02 12.35 21.48
C LEU A 298 1.25 12.69 22.26
N ALA A 299 1.28 12.32 23.53
CA ALA A 299 2.43 12.40 24.43
C ALA A 299 2.26 11.41 25.60
N GLY A 300 3.35 11.04 26.28
CA GLY A 300 3.32 10.31 27.55
C GLY A 300 2.79 8.87 27.51
N LEU A 301 2.57 8.29 26.33
CA LEU A 301 2.16 6.90 26.14
C LEU A 301 3.30 5.94 26.47
N SER A 302 2.93 4.74 26.95
CA SER A 302 3.84 3.59 26.99
C SER A 302 4.13 3.07 25.57
N LYS A 303 5.13 2.17 25.45
CA LYS A 303 5.45 1.51 24.18
C LYS A 303 4.23 0.81 23.56
N ASP A 304 3.43 0.13 24.37
CA ASP A 304 2.26 -0.61 23.88
C ASP A 304 1.11 0.32 23.50
N GLN A 305 0.87 1.37 24.29
CA GLN A 305 -0.13 2.39 23.98
C GLN A 305 0.22 3.14 22.69
N PHE A 306 1.49 3.47 22.49
CA PHE A 306 1.95 4.13 21.28
C PHE A 306 1.89 3.20 20.06
N ARG A 307 2.24 1.91 20.20
CA ARG A 307 2.04 0.92 19.14
C ARG A 307 0.59 0.87 18.67
N GLU A 308 -0.35 0.86 19.62
CA GLU A 308 -1.79 0.90 19.31
C GLU A 308 -2.20 2.20 18.62
N ALA A 309 -1.66 3.33 19.07
CA ALA A 309 -1.90 4.63 18.47
C ALA A 309 -1.42 4.68 17.01
N VAL A 310 -0.20 4.21 16.73
CA VAL A 310 0.34 4.12 15.37
C VAL A 310 -0.49 3.19 14.49
N PHE A 311 -0.91 2.03 15.02
CA PHE A 311 -1.77 1.10 14.29
C PHE A 311 -3.12 1.75 13.90
N ASN A 312 -3.74 2.50 14.82
CA ASN A 312 -4.98 3.22 14.52
C ASN A 312 -4.75 4.39 13.56
N GLU A 313 -3.66 5.14 13.71
CA GLU A 313 -3.31 6.23 12.80
C GLU A 313 -3.11 5.72 11.38
N ARG A 314 -2.42 4.57 11.20
CA ARG A 314 -2.29 3.89 9.90
C ARG A 314 -3.65 3.53 9.31
N LYS A 315 -4.56 2.98 10.11
CA LYS A 315 -5.92 2.64 9.65
C LYS A 315 -6.70 3.87 9.18
N TRP A 316 -6.62 4.99 9.91
CA TRP A 316 -7.32 6.22 9.55
C TRP A 316 -6.69 6.89 8.33
N GLU A 317 -5.37 7.01 8.31
CA GLU A 317 -4.62 7.66 7.23
C GLU A 317 -4.80 6.90 5.92
N LEU A 318 -4.56 5.57 5.94
CA LEU A 318 -4.38 4.71 4.77
C LEU A 318 -5.64 3.90 4.40
N HIS A 319 -6.82 4.29 4.88
CA HIS A 319 -8.06 3.55 4.58
C HIS A 319 -8.36 3.46 3.09
N ALA A 320 -8.87 2.33 2.61
CA ALA A 320 -9.10 2.07 1.18
C ALA A 320 -7.85 2.15 0.27
N GLU A 321 -6.64 2.13 0.82
CA GLU A 321 -5.36 2.11 0.08
C GLU A 321 -4.64 0.74 0.19
N ASP A 322 -5.39 -0.35 0.39
CA ASP A 322 -4.88 -1.74 0.45
C ASP A 322 -3.85 -2.05 1.54
N GLN A 323 -3.86 -1.31 2.65
CA GLN A 323 -2.86 -1.49 3.72
C GLN A 323 -3.34 -2.38 4.88
N ALA A 324 -4.62 -2.27 5.25
CA ALA A 324 -5.11 -2.77 6.54
C ALA A 324 -4.90 -4.28 6.73
N TRP A 325 -5.10 -5.10 5.69
CA TRP A 325 -4.91 -6.55 5.80
C TRP A 325 -3.44 -6.92 6.03
N PHE A 326 -2.51 -6.28 5.32
CA PHE A 326 -1.07 -6.50 5.51
C PHE A 326 -0.60 -6.05 6.89
N ASP A 327 -1.12 -4.92 7.39
CA ASP A 327 -0.85 -4.46 8.76
C ASP A 327 -1.38 -5.44 9.81
N LEU A 328 -2.61 -5.93 9.66
CA LEU A 328 -3.18 -6.95 10.55
C LEU A 328 -2.35 -8.24 10.55
N LYS A 329 -1.89 -8.68 9.38
CA LYS A 329 -1.05 -9.87 9.22
C LYS A 329 0.29 -9.70 9.92
N ARG A 330 1.06 -8.66 9.59
CA ARG A 330 2.43 -8.48 10.12
C ARG A 330 2.44 -8.21 11.62
N THR A 331 1.38 -7.64 12.16
CA THR A 331 1.23 -7.35 13.60
C THR A 331 0.45 -8.42 14.37
N ASN A 332 0.06 -9.53 13.73
CA ASN A 332 -0.75 -10.61 14.32
C ASN A 332 -2.07 -10.14 14.97
N ASN A 333 -2.70 -9.11 14.39
CA ASN A 333 -3.85 -8.42 14.96
C ASN A 333 -5.21 -8.83 14.38
N PHE A 334 -5.28 -9.92 13.61
CA PHE A 334 -6.55 -10.43 13.05
C PHE A 334 -7.64 -10.71 14.11
N ALA A 335 -7.26 -11.02 15.35
CA ALA A 335 -8.19 -11.19 16.46
C ALA A 335 -9.05 -9.92 16.73
N LYS A 336 -8.51 -8.72 16.47
CA LYS A 336 -9.25 -7.46 16.59
C LYS A 336 -10.41 -7.39 15.58
N VAL A 337 -10.26 -7.98 14.40
CA VAL A 337 -11.34 -8.06 13.40
C VAL A 337 -12.45 -8.99 13.91
N LYS A 338 -12.08 -10.13 14.49
CA LYS A 338 -13.04 -11.05 15.11
C LYS A 338 -13.82 -10.35 16.22
N GLN A 339 -13.15 -9.64 17.12
CA GLN A 339 -13.78 -8.88 18.19
C GLN A 339 -14.74 -7.80 17.66
N ALA A 340 -14.33 -7.02 16.66
CA ALA A 340 -15.14 -5.94 16.11
C ALA A 340 -16.37 -6.44 15.33
N ARG A 341 -16.29 -7.62 14.70
CA ARG A 341 -17.39 -8.18 13.90
C ARG A 341 -18.31 -9.11 14.70
N GLY A 342 -17.83 -9.70 15.79
CA GLY A 342 -18.58 -10.64 16.62
C GLY A 342 -19.21 -11.75 15.78
N ASP A 343 -20.48 -12.05 16.08
CA ASP A 343 -21.23 -13.16 15.45
C ASP A 343 -21.68 -12.86 14.01
N LYS A 344 -21.34 -11.70 13.44
CA LYS A 344 -21.63 -11.37 12.03
C LYS A 344 -20.78 -12.13 11.02
N LEU A 345 -19.88 -12.99 11.48
CA LEU A 345 -18.98 -13.79 10.66
C LEU A 345 -19.52 -15.21 10.52
N SER A 346 -19.98 -15.58 9.32
CA SER A 346 -20.34 -16.96 9.01
C SER A 346 -19.13 -17.91 9.02
N VAL A 347 -17.94 -17.37 8.78
CA VAL A 347 -16.67 -18.10 8.88
C VAL A 347 -15.77 -17.36 9.88
N PRO A 348 -15.41 -17.97 11.02
CA PRO A 348 -14.59 -17.32 12.05
C PRO A 348 -13.18 -17.03 11.54
N ILE A 349 -12.62 -15.87 11.90
CA ILE A 349 -11.21 -15.55 11.64
C ILE A 349 -10.29 -16.57 12.34
N GLY A 350 -9.31 -17.09 11.60
CA GLY A 350 -8.33 -18.09 12.06
C GLY A 350 -6.95 -17.90 11.42
N SER A 351 -6.05 -18.85 11.65
CA SER A 351 -4.66 -18.80 11.14
C SER A 351 -4.58 -18.73 9.62
N TYR A 352 -5.57 -19.31 8.92
CA TYR A 352 -5.69 -19.30 7.46
C TYR A 352 -5.84 -17.87 6.89
N ASN A 353 -6.28 -16.89 7.68
CA ASN A 353 -6.37 -15.50 7.23
C ASN A 353 -5.01 -14.81 7.05
N ASN A 354 -3.89 -15.46 7.43
CA ASN A 354 -2.55 -14.94 7.17
C ASN A 354 -2.08 -15.12 5.73
N THR A 355 -2.76 -15.95 4.94
CA THR A 355 -2.50 -16.09 3.51
C THR A 355 -3.82 -16.16 2.75
N TRP A 356 -3.72 -16.17 1.42
CA TRP A 356 -4.80 -16.49 0.51
C TRP A 356 -4.62 -17.93 0.04
N LEU A 357 -5.71 -18.51 -0.50
CA LEU A 357 -5.63 -19.79 -1.19
C LEU A 357 -4.72 -19.66 -2.41
N ILE A 358 -3.83 -20.63 -2.61
CA ILE A 358 -3.18 -20.82 -3.90
C ILE A 358 -4.28 -21.22 -4.89
N PRO A 359 -4.41 -20.56 -6.05
CA PRO A 359 -5.41 -20.92 -7.05
C PRO A 359 -5.27 -22.36 -7.53
N ASP A 360 -6.37 -23.08 -7.70
CA ASP A 360 -6.35 -24.51 -8.06
C ASP A 360 -5.63 -24.78 -9.38
N PHE A 361 -5.77 -23.89 -10.37
CA PHE A 361 -5.06 -24.02 -11.64
C PHE A 361 -3.54 -23.90 -11.47
N GLU A 362 -3.06 -23.09 -10.50
CA GLU A 362 -1.62 -23.00 -10.21
C GLU A 362 -1.11 -24.25 -9.48
N ILE A 363 -1.92 -24.82 -8.58
CA ILE A 363 -1.64 -26.11 -7.93
C ILE A 363 -1.48 -27.20 -8.98
N GLN A 364 -2.45 -27.30 -9.90
CA GLN A 364 -2.46 -28.32 -10.95
C GLN A 364 -1.31 -28.13 -11.95
N ASN A 365 -1.11 -26.90 -12.44
CA ASN A 365 -0.09 -26.61 -13.46
C ASN A 365 1.34 -26.76 -12.94
N ASN A 366 1.59 -26.44 -11.67
CA ASN A 366 2.94 -26.49 -11.09
C ASN A 366 3.16 -27.71 -10.20
N ASN A 367 2.15 -28.56 -9.98
CA ASN A 367 2.17 -29.66 -9.02
C ASN A 367 2.68 -29.23 -7.63
N ILE A 368 2.14 -28.12 -7.10
CA ILE A 368 2.55 -27.52 -5.82
C ILE A 368 1.47 -27.68 -4.75
N PRO A 369 1.83 -27.82 -3.46
CA PRO A 369 0.84 -27.97 -2.40
C PRO A 369 0.11 -26.65 -2.10
N GLN A 370 -1.13 -26.76 -1.62
CA GLN A 370 -1.88 -25.66 -1.02
C GLN A 370 -1.17 -25.13 0.23
N ASN A 371 -1.53 -23.92 0.67
CA ASN A 371 -1.13 -23.39 1.97
C ASN A 371 -1.53 -24.31 3.12
N PRO A 372 -0.64 -24.61 4.09
CA PRO A 372 -0.87 -25.63 5.13
C PRO A 372 -2.14 -25.42 5.97
N THR A 373 -2.61 -24.18 6.06
CA THR A 373 -3.78 -23.79 6.85
C THR A 373 -5.12 -24.09 6.17
N TYR A 374 -5.13 -24.44 4.88
CA TYR A 374 -6.35 -24.72 4.12
C TYR A 374 -6.56 -26.21 3.80
N GLY A 375 -5.57 -27.06 4.08
CA GLY A 375 -5.60 -28.49 3.78
C GLY A 375 -6.15 -29.36 4.92
N LYS A 376 -7.17 -28.89 5.66
CA LYS A 376 -7.83 -29.65 6.72
C LYS A 376 -9.34 -29.70 6.54
#